data_AF-A0A9N9EEY5-F1
#
_entry.id   AF-A0A9N9EEY5-F1
#
_cell.length_a   1.000
_cell.length_b   1.000
_cell.length_c   1.000
_cell.angle_alpha   90.00
_cell.angle_beta   90.00
_cell.angle_gamma   90.00
#
_symmetry.space_group_name_H-M   'P 1'
#
loop_
_entity.id
_entity.type
_entity.pdbx_description
1 polymer ?
#
loop_
_entity_poly.entity_id
_entity_poly.type
_entity_poly.pdbx_seq_one_letter_code
_entity_poly.pdbx_strand_id
1 'polypeptide(L)'
;MDKVENYSSKAEEILHPLKPYVSAIARFLIVVTFLEDSFRIVFQWEDQIWYLSKYRGMPWEITHLFLALNVIIMVAQSIRYGLIFDLNFFLRNLSVIGGLFMVLSEAFAKKKSPFPGLPQLSENDRKKYLQLA
;
A
#
# COMPACT_ATOMS: atom_id res chain seq x y z
N MET A 1 8.48 22.14 -32.83
CA MET A 1 8.25 22.39 -31.38
C MET A 1 6.89 21.86 -30.94
N ASP A 2 5.95 21.72 -31.88
CA ASP A 2 4.55 21.36 -31.70
C ASP A 2 4.32 19.96 -31.10
N LYS A 3 5.21 19.00 -31.36
CA LYS A 3 5.13 17.66 -30.75
C LYS A 3 5.39 17.72 -29.24
N VAL A 4 6.38 18.50 -28.80
CA VAL A 4 6.75 18.62 -27.38
C VAL A 4 5.63 19.31 -26.59
N GLU A 5 5.02 20.33 -27.18
CA GLU A 5 3.90 21.05 -26.60
C GLU A 5 2.64 20.17 -26.45
N ASN A 6 2.36 19.33 -27.46
CA ASN A 6 1.27 18.35 -27.41
C ASN A 6 1.50 17.22 -26.37
N TYR A 7 2.76 16.84 -26.10
CA TYR A 7 3.07 15.92 -25.01
C TYR A 7 2.91 16.59 -23.64
N SER A 8 3.29 17.87 -23.51
CA SER A 8 3.15 18.63 -22.26
C SER A 8 1.68 18.86 -21.91
N SER A 9 0.85 19.23 -22.87
CA SER A 9 -0.59 19.47 -22.65
C SER A 9 -1.33 18.21 -22.24
N LYS A 10 -1.05 17.07 -22.89
CA LYS A 10 -1.61 15.76 -22.48
C LYS A 10 -1.15 15.32 -21.09
N ALA A 11 0.13 15.55 -20.77
CA ALA A 11 0.65 15.23 -19.44
C ALA A 11 -0.05 16.08 -18.37
N GLU A 12 -0.26 17.37 -18.65
CA GLU A 12 -0.90 18.30 -17.71
C GLU A 12 -2.40 18.00 -17.51
N GLU A 13 -3.09 17.54 -18.55
CA GLU A 13 -4.48 17.07 -18.51
C GLU A 13 -4.63 15.82 -17.63
N ILE A 14 -3.69 14.86 -17.73
CA ILE A 14 -3.65 13.65 -16.88
C ILE A 14 -3.24 13.99 -15.43
N LEU A 15 -2.34 14.96 -15.26
CA LEU A 15 -1.82 15.34 -13.95
C LEU A 15 -2.84 16.14 -13.13
N HIS A 16 -3.72 16.92 -13.76
CA HIS A 16 -4.68 17.80 -13.09
C HIS A 16 -5.52 17.13 -11.97
N PRO A 17 -6.16 15.96 -12.20
CA PRO A 17 -6.89 15.24 -11.15
C PRO A 17 -5.97 14.55 -10.12
N LEU A 18 -4.73 14.25 -10.51
CA LEU A 18 -3.76 13.51 -9.68
C LEU A 18 -2.93 14.43 -8.77
N LYS A 19 -2.76 15.71 -9.13
CA LYS A 19 -2.04 16.76 -8.36
C LYS A 19 -2.27 16.68 -6.83
N PRO A 20 -3.51 16.55 -6.31
CA PRO A 20 -3.73 16.45 -4.86
C PRO A 20 -3.10 15.20 -4.22
N TYR A 21 -2.99 14.09 -4.95
CA TYR A 21 -2.41 12.83 -4.46
C TYR A 21 -0.91 12.72 -4.71
N VAL A 22 -0.39 13.43 -5.73
CA VAL A 22 1.04 13.40 -6.10
C VAL A 22 1.93 13.74 -4.91
N SER A 23 1.59 14.74 -4.10
CA SER A 23 2.40 15.09 -2.92
C SER A 23 2.39 14.01 -1.85
N ALA A 24 1.25 13.34 -1.62
CA ALA A 24 1.13 12.26 -0.64
C ALA A 24 1.87 11.00 -1.10
N ILE A 25 1.72 10.61 -2.37
CA ILE A 25 2.41 9.46 -2.96
C ILE A 25 3.92 9.69 -2.96
N ALA A 26 4.39 10.89 -3.31
CA ALA A 26 5.81 11.21 -3.27
C ALA A 26 6.41 11.06 -1.87
N ARG A 27 5.69 11.53 -0.83
CA ARG A 27 6.13 11.37 0.57
C ARG A 27 6.18 9.90 0.97
N PHE A 28 5.15 9.13 0.63
CA PHE A 28 5.09 7.70 0.88
C PHE A 28 6.25 6.95 0.21
N LEU A 29 6.51 7.22 -1.07
CA LEU A 29 7.60 6.58 -1.81
C LEU A 29 8.99 6.89 -1.22
N ILE A 30 9.21 8.14 -0.79
CA ILE A 30 10.45 8.55 -0.14
C ILE A 30 10.66 7.78 1.19
N VAL A 31 9.61 7.66 2.01
CA VAL A 31 9.66 6.90 3.27
C VAL A 31 9.94 5.42 3.02
N VAL A 32 9.26 4.81 2.04
CA VAL A 32 9.47 3.40 1.68
C VAL A 32 10.90 3.17 1.19
N THR A 33 11.44 4.09 0.39
CA THR A 33 12.82 4.01 -0.11
C THR A 33 13.83 4.02 1.04
N PHE A 34 13.68 4.93 2.01
CA PHE A 34 14.59 4.98 3.17
C PHE A 34 14.46 3.74 4.06
N LEU A 35 13.25 3.23 4.25
CA LEU A 35 13.03 2.03 5.04
C LEU A 35 13.68 0.80 4.37
N GLU A 36 13.44 0.60 3.09
CA GLU A 36 14.00 -0.50 2.30
C GLU A 36 15.52 -0.43 2.24
N ASP A 37 16.10 0.76 2.08
CA ASP A 37 17.55 0.96 2.09
C ASP A 37 18.17 0.68 3.47
N SER A 38 17.52 1.12 4.55
CA SER A 38 17.97 0.81 5.91
C SER A 38 17.99 -0.69 6.18
N PHE A 39 16.98 -1.42 5.71
CA PHE A 39 16.96 -2.88 5.78
C PHE A 39 18.04 -3.51 4.92
N ARG A 40 18.28 -3.01 3.71
CA ARG A 40 19.33 -3.49 2.82
C ARG A 40 20.70 -3.43 3.48
N ILE A 41 21.04 -2.30 4.13
CA ILE A 41 22.31 -2.11 4.83
C ILE A 41 22.43 -3.08 6.03
N VAL A 42 21.35 -3.31 6.76
CA VAL A 42 21.34 -4.24 7.90
C VAL A 42 21.54 -5.69 7.45
N PHE A 43 20.88 -6.12 6.38
CA PHE A 43 21.04 -7.49 5.86
C PHE A 43 22.38 -7.71 5.16
N GLN A 44 22.98 -6.67 4.59
CA GLN A 44 24.28 -6.72 3.90
C GLN A 44 25.41 -6.11 4.74
N TRP A 45 25.28 -6.15 6.07
CA TRP A 45 26.16 -5.45 7.01
C TRP A 45 27.64 -5.82 6.81
N GLU A 46 27.94 -7.11 6.72
CA GLU A 46 29.30 -7.63 6.54
C GLU A 46 29.91 -7.22 5.20
N ASP A 47 29.14 -7.34 4.11
CA ASP A 47 29.57 -6.99 2.76
C ASP A 47 29.87 -5.49 2.64
N GLN A 48 29.04 -4.66 3.28
CA GLN A 48 29.22 -3.22 3.35
C GLN A 48 30.48 -2.81 4.12
N ILE A 49 30.70 -3.40 5.30
CA ILE A 49 31.89 -3.11 6.11
C ILE A 49 33.14 -3.52 5.35
N TRP A 50 33.12 -4.70 4.72
CA TRP A 50 34.24 -5.18 3.91
C TRP A 50 34.51 -4.24 2.73
N TYR A 51 33.47 -3.81 2.01
CA TYR A 51 33.62 -2.88 0.90
C TYR A 51 34.21 -1.53 1.34
N LEU A 52 33.67 -0.91 2.40
CA LEU A 52 34.18 0.37 2.90
C LEU A 52 35.59 0.26 3.46
N SER A 53 35.90 -0.81 4.19
CA SER A 53 37.24 -0.97 4.76
C SER A 53 38.28 -1.29 3.69
N LYS A 54 37.95 -2.19 2.75
CA LYS A 54 38.91 -2.70 1.76
C LYS A 54 39.09 -1.78 0.55
N TYR A 55 38.00 -1.25 -0.01
CA TYR A 55 38.07 -0.38 -1.20
C TYR A 55 38.22 1.10 -0.87
N ARG A 56 37.62 1.56 0.24
CA ARG A 56 37.70 2.97 0.66
C ARG A 56 38.87 3.25 1.62
N GLY A 57 39.54 2.21 2.12
CA GLY A 57 40.64 2.33 3.08
C GLY A 57 40.21 2.85 4.45
N MET A 58 38.92 2.74 4.79
CA MET A 58 38.40 3.28 6.03
C MET A 58 38.74 2.35 7.21
N PRO A 59 39.22 2.88 8.35
CA PRO A 59 39.47 2.06 9.53
C PRO A 59 38.17 1.41 10.01
N TRP A 60 38.26 0.13 10.37
CA TRP A 60 37.12 -0.73 10.67
C TRP A 60 36.11 -0.10 11.64
N GLU A 61 36.58 0.51 12.73
CA GLU A 61 35.72 1.13 13.75
C GLU A 61 34.88 2.28 13.22
N ILE A 62 35.46 3.12 12.36
CA ILE A 62 34.77 4.28 11.79
C ILE A 62 33.67 3.82 10.83
N THR A 63 33.92 2.74 10.09
CA THR A 63 32.93 2.15 9.18
C THR A 63 31.69 1.67 9.93
N HIS A 64 31.87 0.96 11.06
CA HIS A 64 30.75 0.49 11.87
C HIS A 64 29.91 1.66 12.42
N LEU A 65 30.57 2.68 12.97
CA LEU A 65 29.89 3.86 13.50
C LEU A 65 29.15 4.63 12.40
N PHE A 66 29.77 4.79 11.24
CA PHE A 66 29.17 5.50 10.10
C PHE A 66 27.94 4.77 9.56
N LEU A 67 28.04 3.46 9.34
CA LEU A 67 26.90 2.65 8.87
C LEU A 67 25.76 2.63 9.89
N ALA A 68 26.08 2.41 11.18
CA ALA A 68 25.09 2.40 12.25
C ALA A 68 24.34 3.74 12.32
N LEU A 69 25.08 4.85 12.25
CA LEU A 69 24.51 6.19 12.25
C LEU A 69 23.64 6.43 11.01
N ASN A 70 24.06 5.96 9.83
CA ASN A 70 23.27 6.07 8.61
C ASN A 70 21.91 5.34 8.75
N VAL A 71 21.94 4.09 9.22
CA VAL A 71 20.73 3.29 9.45
C VAL A 71 19.83 3.96 10.50
N ILE A 72 20.39 4.46 11.60
CA ILE A 72 19.62 5.16 12.64
C ILE A 72 18.94 6.41 12.07
N ILE A 73 19.64 7.20 11.26
CA ILE A 73 19.07 8.40 10.63
C ILE A 73 17.95 8.01 9.66
N MET A 74 18.15 7.01 8.81
CA MET A 74 17.12 6.54 7.86
C MET A 74 15.88 6.04 8.60
N VAL A 75 16.05 5.23 9.65
CA VAL A 75 14.93 4.73 10.47
C VAL A 75 14.23 5.89 11.21
N ALA A 76 14.98 6.81 11.81
CA ALA A 76 14.40 7.97 12.49
C ALA A 76 13.64 8.90 11.53
N GLN A 77 14.12 9.08 10.29
CA GLN A 77 13.42 9.82 9.25
C GLN A 77 12.14 9.10 8.82
N SER A 78 12.20 7.79 8.60
CA SER A 78 11.01 6.98 8.28
C SER A 78 9.96 7.05 9.38
N ILE A 79 10.35 7.07 10.67
CA ILE A 79 9.43 7.24 11.79
C ILE A 79 8.86 8.67 11.82
N ARG A 80 9.71 9.70 11.68
CA ARG A 80 9.30 11.11 11.74
C ARG A 80 8.38 11.52 10.60
N TYR A 81 8.62 11.04 9.39
CA TYR A 81 7.84 11.39 8.20
C TYR A 81 6.72 10.39 7.90
N GLY A 82 6.92 9.10 8.18
CA GLY A 82 6.02 8.01 7.76
C GLY A 82 5.03 7.51 8.80
N LEU A 83 5.31 7.63 10.10
CA LEU A 83 4.47 7.02 11.13
C LEU A 83 3.37 7.97 11.64
N ILE A 84 3.60 9.28 11.65
CA ILE A 84 2.69 10.23 12.32
C ILE A 84 1.59 10.77 11.37
N PHE A 85 1.85 10.89 10.07
CA PHE A 85 0.91 11.49 9.12
C PHE A 85 0.14 10.47 8.25
N ASP A 86 0.74 9.31 7.93
CA ASP A 86 0.15 8.34 7.00
C ASP A 86 -0.53 7.14 7.67
N LEU A 87 -0.37 6.88 8.97
CA LEU A 87 -1.07 5.76 9.63
C LEU A 87 -2.59 5.89 9.52
N ASN A 88 -3.16 7.08 9.69
CA ASN A 88 -4.62 7.27 9.54
C ASN A 88 -5.10 7.02 8.10
N PHE A 89 -4.32 7.44 7.09
CA PHE A 89 -4.63 7.18 5.69
C PHE A 89 -4.46 5.70 5.32
N PHE A 90 -3.37 5.07 5.78
CA PHE A 90 -3.05 3.67 5.58
C PHE A 90 -4.07 2.76 6.25
N LEU A 91 -4.41 3.00 7.51
CA LEU A 91 -5.44 2.27 8.24
C LEU A 91 -6.82 2.45 7.60
N ARG A 92 -7.12 3.61 7.03
CA ARG A 92 -8.35 3.82 6.26
C ARG A 92 -8.37 2.99 4.98
N ASN A 93 -7.27 2.94 4.21
CA ASN A 93 -7.17 2.08 3.03
C ASN A 93 -7.23 0.59 3.39
N LEU A 94 -6.55 0.18 4.45
CA LEU A 94 -6.59 -1.19 4.95
C LEU A 94 -8.01 -1.56 5.42
N SER A 95 -8.71 -0.63 6.09
CA SER A 95 -10.11 -0.80 6.48
C SER A 95 -11.04 -0.93 5.27
N VAL A 96 -10.81 -0.17 4.19
CA VAL A 96 -11.61 -0.27 2.95
C VAL A 96 -11.34 -1.60 2.25
N ILE A 97 -10.09 -2.05 2.19
CA ILE A 97 -9.73 -3.37 1.64
C ILE A 97 -10.38 -4.48 2.48
N GLY A 98 -10.34 -4.38 3.81
CA GLY A 98 -11.01 -5.31 4.72
C GLY A 98 -12.52 -5.35 4.52
N GLY A 99 -13.17 -4.19 4.38
CA GLY A 99 -14.59 -4.09 4.07
C GLY A 99 -14.94 -4.69 2.71
N LEU A 100 -14.11 -4.46 1.68
CA LEU A 100 -14.28 -5.07 0.37
C LEU A 100 -14.10 -6.58 0.41
N PHE A 101 -13.10 -7.08 1.17
CA PHE A 101 -12.89 -8.50 1.39
C PHE A 101 -14.07 -9.16 2.10
N MET A 102 -14.70 -8.46 3.06
CA MET A 102 -15.91 -8.91 3.74
C MET A 102 -17.08 -9.04 2.74
N VAL A 103 -17.34 -8.02 1.93
CA VAL A 103 -18.39 -8.05 0.89
C VAL A 103 -18.10 -9.13 -0.16
N LEU A 104 -16.84 -9.28 -0.55
CA LEU A 104 -16.39 -10.31 -1.48
C LEU A 104 -16.59 -11.72 -0.89
N SER A 105 -16.33 -11.90 0.41
CA SER A 105 -16.60 -13.14 1.13
C SER A 105 -18.09 -13.46 1.13
N GLU A 106 -18.95 -12.48 1.37
CA GLU A 106 -20.40 -12.63 1.26
C GLU A 106 -20.83 -12.98 -0.19
N ALA A 107 -20.20 -12.37 -1.20
CA ALA A 107 -20.47 -12.65 -2.61
C ALA A 107 -20.05 -14.08 -3.00
N PHE A 108 -18.93 -14.58 -2.51
CA PHE A 108 -18.50 -15.97 -2.71
C PHE A 108 -19.34 -16.97 -1.90
N ALA A 109 -19.80 -16.60 -0.71
CA ALA A 109 -20.67 -17.42 0.13
C ALA A 109 -22.09 -17.55 -0.46
N LYS A 110 -22.55 -16.55 -1.23
CA LYS A 110 -23.86 -16.60 -1.91
C LYS A 110 -23.81 -17.43 -3.20
N LYS A 111 -23.69 -18.75 -3.05
CA LYS A 111 -23.88 -19.72 -4.14
C LYS A 111 -25.37 -19.75 -4.56
N LYS A 112 -25.68 -19.19 -5.75
CA LYS A 112 -26.90 -19.35 -6.58
C LYS A 112 -28.23 -19.58 -5.81
N SER A 113 -28.98 -18.51 -5.56
CA SER A 113 -30.44 -18.51 -5.73
C SER A 113 -30.77 -17.60 -6.93
N PRO A 114 -31.34 -18.11 -8.04
CA PRO A 114 -31.32 -17.41 -9.33
C PRO A 114 -32.37 -16.30 -9.47
N PHE A 115 -32.98 -15.81 -8.40
CA PHE A 115 -33.96 -14.71 -8.47
C PHE A 115 -33.99 -13.91 -7.16
N PRO A 116 -33.46 -12.68 -7.14
CA PRO A 116 -33.66 -11.76 -6.03
C PRO A 116 -35.02 -11.07 -6.22
N GLY A 117 -36.07 -11.55 -5.55
CA GLY A 117 -37.35 -10.82 -5.49
C GLY A 117 -38.64 -11.63 -5.57
N LEU A 118 -38.61 -12.96 -5.65
CA LEU A 118 -39.82 -13.78 -5.53
C LEU A 118 -39.83 -14.59 -4.23
N PRO A 119 -40.90 -14.53 -3.41
CA PRO A 119 -41.05 -15.40 -2.26
C PRO A 119 -41.09 -16.85 -2.75
N GLN A 120 -40.13 -17.66 -2.29
CA GLN A 120 -40.11 -19.08 -2.59
C GLN A 120 -41.18 -19.76 -1.74
N LEU A 121 -42.33 -20.03 -2.35
CA LEU A 121 -43.36 -20.90 -1.78
C LEU A 121 -42.75 -22.29 -1.58
N SER A 122 -42.29 -22.55 -0.37
CA SER A 122 -41.95 -23.90 0.10
C SER A 122 -43.21 -24.75 0.09
N GLU A 123 -43.07 -26.04 -0.20
CA GLU A 123 -44.17 -26.98 -0.44
C GLU A 123 -45.23 -27.03 0.68
N ASN A 124 -44.87 -26.56 1.89
CA ASN A 124 -45.77 -26.40 3.03
C ASN A 124 -46.85 -25.33 2.85
N ASP A 125 -46.58 -24.24 2.12
CA ASP A 125 -47.55 -23.16 1.91
C ASP A 125 -48.67 -23.58 0.95
N ARG A 126 -48.37 -24.48 0.00
CA ARG A 126 -49.35 -24.99 -0.98
C ARG A 126 -50.57 -25.63 -0.32
N LYS A 127 -50.36 -26.36 0.78
CA LYS A 127 -51.46 -27.01 1.53
C LYS A 127 -52.33 -26.01 2.28
N LYS A 128 -51.75 -24.91 2.76
CA LYS A 128 -52.47 -23.87 3.51
C LYS A 128 -53.40 -23.06 2.60
N TYR A 129 -52.96 -22.75 1.38
CA TYR A 129 -53.79 -22.06 0.38
C TYR A 129 -54.89 -22.96 -0.20
N LEU A 130 -54.63 -24.27 -0.37
CA LEU A 130 -55.64 -25.22 -0.83
C LEU A 130 -56.68 -25.59 0.25
N GLN A 131 -56.41 -25.29 1.53
CA GLN A 131 -57.40 -25.40 2.61
C GLN A 131 -58.28 -24.17 2.76
N LEU A 132 -57.91 -23.06 2.12
CA LEU A 132 -58.63 -21.78 2.14
C LEU A 132 -59.37 -21.51 0.81
N ALA A 133 -59.35 -22.46 -0.13
CA ALA A 133 -60.05 -22.43 -1.42
C ALA A 133 -61.26 -23.38 -1.41
#